data_AF-A0A6A4HGW4-F1
#
_entry.id   AF-A0A6A4HGW4-F1
#
_cell.length_a   1.000
_cell.length_b   1.000
_cell.length_c   1.000
_cell.angle_alpha   90.00
_cell.angle_beta   90.00
_cell.angle_gamma   90.00
#
_symmetry.space_group_name_H-M   'P 1'
#
loop_
_entity.id
_entity.type
_entity.pdbx_description
1 polymer ?
#
loop_
_entity_poly.entity_id
_entity_poly.type
_entity_poly.pdbx_seq_one_letter_code
_entity_poly.pdbx_strand_id
1 'polypeptide(L)'
;MRLLSTLATNTVIYILLCCLSAVTIALDIDSQAGPQNGTHQELICIPFGVCEPCPSDELDKPFCQPFGNRRLIHCHNSTSSTPSGSSNAHEVPRLPPPGQHNNDYEHEYHPPPSSPHSPSSVGETPAWESCGRIVSQERADFYEFIACNVLFAIGAILVVYVRSRRQHALHARQLAARIGLIRR
;
A
#
# COMPACT_ATOMS: atom_id res chain seq x y z
N MET A 1 -14.94 44.56 -14.81
CA MET A 1 -13.58 43.96 -14.71
C MET A 1 -13.02 43.84 -13.28
N ARG A 2 -13.37 44.72 -12.33
CA ARG A 2 -12.92 44.58 -10.93
C ARG A 2 -13.64 43.43 -10.19
N LEU A 3 -14.95 43.25 -10.43
CA LEU A 3 -15.76 42.19 -9.82
C LEU A 3 -15.26 40.76 -10.09
N LEU A 4 -14.85 40.47 -11.33
CA LEU A 4 -14.31 39.16 -11.73
C LEU A 4 -12.93 38.88 -11.11
N SER A 5 -12.15 39.92 -10.83
CA SER A 5 -10.84 39.78 -10.19
C SER A 5 -10.98 39.50 -8.69
N THR A 6 -11.95 40.13 -8.02
CA THR A 6 -12.25 39.90 -6.60
C THR A 6 -12.90 38.55 -6.35
N LEU A 7 -13.72 38.07 -7.29
CA LEU A 7 -14.31 36.74 -7.21
C LEU A 7 -13.23 35.65 -7.27
N ALA A 8 -12.29 35.79 -8.22
CA ALA A 8 -11.19 34.83 -8.39
C ALA A 8 -10.23 34.79 -7.20
N THR A 9 -9.92 35.93 -6.59
CA THR A 9 -9.08 35.96 -5.37
C THR A 9 -9.80 35.36 -4.17
N ASN A 10 -11.10 35.63 -4.01
CA ASN A 10 -11.87 35.08 -2.89
C ASN A 10 -12.01 33.56 -3.01
N THR A 11 -12.23 33.02 -4.22
CA THR A 11 -12.28 31.56 -4.42
C THR A 11 -10.96 30.87 -4.07
N VAL A 12 -9.81 31.48 -4.38
CA VAL A 12 -8.50 30.91 -4.04
C VAL A 12 -8.26 30.93 -2.53
N ILE A 13 -8.69 31.98 -1.84
CA ILE A 13 -8.58 32.09 -0.37
C ILE A 13 -9.45 31.03 0.34
N TYR A 14 -10.69 30.83 -0.13
CA TYR A 14 -11.57 29.79 0.43
C TYR A 14 -11.02 28.38 0.24
N ILE A 15 -10.42 28.10 -0.92
CA ILE A 15 -9.77 26.81 -1.20
C ILE A 15 -8.59 26.58 -0.25
N LEU A 16 -7.72 27.59 -0.06
CA LEU A 16 -6.57 27.48 0.84
C LEU A 16 -6.99 27.26 2.30
N LEU A 17 -8.03 27.97 2.77
CA LEU A 17 -8.56 27.82 4.12
C LEU A 17 -9.15 26.42 4.36
N CYS A 18 -9.88 25.88 3.38
CA CYS A 18 -10.46 24.54 3.48
C CYS A 18 -9.36 23.45 3.53
N CYS A 19 -8.30 23.58 2.74
CA CYS A 19 -7.17 22.65 2.76
C CYS A 19 -6.40 22.67 4.08
N LEU A 20 -6.19 23.84 4.69
CA LEU A 20 -5.51 23.96 5.99
C LEU A 20 -6.29 23.23 7.10
N SER A 21 -7.63 23.27 7.05
CA SER A 21 -8.47 22.56 8.01
C SER A 21 -8.44 21.03 7.86
N ALA A 22 -8.26 20.52 6.63
CA ALA A 22 -8.14 19.09 6.40
C ALA A 22 -6.80 18.53 6.90
N VAL A 23 -5.72 19.30 6.79
CA VAL A 23 -4.37 18.89 7.23
C VAL A 23 -4.26 18.81 8.75
N THR A 24 -4.96 19.66 9.50
CA THR A 24 -4.96 19.61 10.97
C THR A 24 -5.63 18.36 11.55
N ILE A 25 -6.53 17.71 10.80
CA ILE A 25 -7.25 16.51 11.27
C ILE A 25 -6.38 15.25 11.12
N ALA A 26 -5.36 15.26 10.26
CA ALA A 26 -4.56 14.08 9.92
C ALA A 26 -3.35 13.81 10.85
N LEU A 27 -3.09 14.66 11.85
CA LEU A 27 -1.87 14.59 12.67
C LEU A 27 -2.05 13.91 14.06
N ASP A 28 -3.20 13.31 14.34
CA ASP A 28 -3.55 12.91 15.71
C ASP A 28 -3.75 11.39 15.88
N ILE A 29 -2.71 10.58 15.63
CA ILE A 29 -2.61 9.21 16.16
C ILE A 29 -1.14 8.85 16.44
N ASP A 30 -0.74 8.94 17.71
CA ASP A 30 0.40 8.21 18.27
C ASP A 30 0.03 7.67 19.66
N SER A 31 0.32 6.39 19.93
CA SER A 31 0.70 5.90 21.27
C SER A 31 0.99 4.38 21.31
N GLN A 32 2.28 4.09 21.37
CA GLN A 32 2.96 3.36 22.47
C GLN A 32 2.46 1.97 22.88
N ALA A 33 3.21 0.94 22.47
CA ALA A 33 3.14 -0.42 23.00
C ALA A 33 4.03 -0.59 24.25
N GLY A 34 3.48 -1.11 25.34
CA GLY A 34 4.20 -1.54 26.54
C GLY A 34 4.58 -3.03 26.51
N PRO A 35 5.58 -3.49 27.30
CA PRO A 35 6.07 -4.86 27.23
C PRO A 35 5.32 -5.79 28.19
N GLN A 36 5.04 -7.02 27.76
CA GLN A 36 4.61 -8.09 28.66
C GLN A 36 5.63 -9.23 28.67
N ASN A 37 5.98 -9.66 29.89
CA ASN A 37 6.93 -10.70 30.21
C ASN A 37 6.15 -11.98 30.56
N GLY A 38 6.27 -13.04 29.75
CA GLY A 38 5.60 -14.31 29.96
C GLY A 38 6.53 -15.48 29.66
N THR A 39 6.53 -16.50 30.49
CA THR A 39 7.26 -17.76 30.27
C THR A 39 6.66 -18.53 29.09
N HIS A 40 7.33 -18.51 27.94
CA HIS A 40 6.81 -19.05 26.66
C HIS A 40 7.09 -20.54 26.52
N GLN A 41 6.03 -21.35 26.37
CA GLN A 41 6.11 -22.47 25.44
C GLN A 41 6.31 -21.86 24.05
N GLU A 42 7.31 -22.34 23.32
CA GLU A 42 7.63 -21.81 21.99
C GLU A 42 6.55 -22.30 21.00
N LEU A 43 5.62 -21.41 20.65
CA LEU A 43 4.67 -21.62 19.57
C LEU A 43 5.21 -20.91 18.32
N ILE A 44 5.27 -21.63 17.21
CA ILE A 44 5.60 -21.06 15.91
C ILE A 44 4.29 -20.77 15.17
N CYS A 45 4.05 -19.51 14.85
CA CYS A 45 2.89 -19.05 14.10
C CYS A 45 3.31 -18.64 12.69
N ILE A 46 2.58 -19.14 11.68
CA ILE A 46 2.85 -18.87 10.26
C ILE A 46 1.61 -18.20 9.64
N PRO A 47 1.78 -17.10 8.87
CA PRO A 47 0.67 -16.44 8.20
C PRO A 47 0.06 -17.33 7.11
N PHE A 48 -1.27 -17.41 7.12
CA PHE A 48 -2.07 -18.19 6.19
C PHE A 48 -3.00 -17.31 5.34
N GLY A 49 -3.47 -16.18 5.87
CA GLY A 49 -4.41 -15.28 5.21
C GLY A 49 -3.78 -14.03 4.57
N VAL A 50 -4.56 -13.37 3.70
CA VAL A 50 -4.26 -12.01 3.23
C VAL A 50 -4.50 -10.99 4.35
N CYS A 51 -3.84 -9.84 4.26
CA CYS A 51 -4.07 -8.72 5.16
C CYS A 51 -5.37 -8.01 4.79
N GLU A 52 -6.30 -7.94 5.73
CA GLU A 52 -7.62 -7.33 5.56
C GLU A 52 -7.90 -6.28 6.64
N PRO A 53 -8.78 -5.30 6.36
CA PRO A 53 -9.21 -4.33 7.36
C PRO A 53 -9.93 -5.03 8.51
N CYS A 54 -9.66 -4.60 9.73
CA CYS A 54 -10.41 -5.03 10.88
C CYS A 54 -11.84 -4.48 10.85
N PRO A 55 -12.82 -5.24 11.37
CA PRO A 55 -14.17 -4.74 11.56
C PRO A 55 -14.18 -3.67 12.68
N SER A 56 -15.14 -2.75 12.59
CA SER A 56 -15.14 -1.53 13.42
C SER A 56 -15.29 -1.81 14.93
N ASP A 57 -15.89 -2.93 15.29
CA ASP A 57 -16.10 -3.39 16.67
C ASP A 57 -14.88 -4.10 17.29
N GLU A 58 -13.89 -4.47 16.47
CA GLU A 58 -12.65 -5.12 16.91
C GLU A 58 -11.40 -4.24 16.74
N LEU A 59 -11.57 -2.99 16.32
CA LEU A 59 -10.45 -2.07 16.05
C LEU A 59 -9.56 -1.84 17.28
N ASP A 60 -10.13 -1.96 18.49
CA ASP A 60 -9.44 -1.84 19.77
C ASP A 60 -8.60 -3.07 20.14
N LYS A 61 -8.77 -4.19 19.42
CA LYS A 61 -8.11 -5.45 19.73
C LYS A 61 -6.64 -5.41 19.33
N PRO A 62 -5.76 -6.11 20.07
CA PRO A 62 -4.32 -6.05 19.84
C PRO A 62 -3.90 -6.53 18.45
N PHE A 63 -4.61 -7.50 17.85
CA PHE A 63 -4.35 -7.98 16.49
C PHE A 63 -4.77 -7.00 15.40
N CYS A 64 -5.42 -5.89 15.74
CA CYS A 64 -5.75 -4.81 14.82
C CYS A 64 -4.79 -3.61 14.96
N GLN A 65 -3.96 -3.57 15.99
CA GLN A 65 -3.09 -2.42 16.25
C GLN A 65 -1.69 -2.63 15.65
N PRO A 66 -1.04 -1.58 15.11
CA PRO A 66 -1.48 -0.18 15.03
C PRO A 66 -2.21 0.19 13.73
N PHE A 67 -2.24 -0.71 12.74
CA PHE A 67 -2.63 -0.34 11.37
C PHE A 67 -4.11 -0.51 11.05
N GLY A 68 -4.91 -1.03 12.00
CA GLY A 68 -6.31 -1.37 11.77
C GLY A 68 -6.50 -2.56 10.83
N ASN A 69 -5.46 -3.37 10.59
CA ASN A 69 -5.51 -4.51 9.68
C ASN A 69 -5.09 -5.80 10.38
N ARG A 70 -5.76 -6.91 10.05
CA ARG A 70 -5.49 -8.25 10.59
C ARG A 70 -5.29 -9.28 9.48
N ARG A 71 -4.60 -10.38 9.80
CA ARG A 71 -4.53 -11.57 8.95
C ARG A 71 -4.60 -12.86 9.77
N LEU A 72 -5.07 -13.93 9.14
CA LEU A 72 -5.12 -15.27 9.74
C LEU A 72 -3.72 -15.89 9.83
N ILE A 73 -3.44 -16.50 10.97
CA ILE A 73 -2.23 -17.30 11.25
C ILE A 73 -2.60 -18.70 11.73
N HIS A 74 -1.71 -19.65 11.47
CA HIS A 74 -1.72 -20.98 12.07
C HIS A 74 -0.54 -21.12 13.02
N CYS A 75 -0.82 -21.49 14.27
CA CYS A 75 0.20 -21.75 15.28
C CYS A 75 0.31 -23.24 15.58
N HIS A 76 1.54 -23.73 15.69
CA HIS A 76 1.86 -25.10 16.13
C HIS A 76 2.97 -25.06 17.20
N ASN A 77 3.04 -26.12 18.01
CA ASN A 77 4.02 -26.20 19.11
C ASN A 77 5.40 -26.62 18.56
N SER A 78 6.48 -25.88 18.85
CA SER A 78 7.84 -26.16 18.34
C SER A 78 8.32 -27.57 18.67
N THR A 79 7.85 -28.18 19.77
CA THR A 79 8.23 -29.54 20.18
C THR A 79 7.52 -30.64 19.38
N SER A 80 6.45 -30.33 18.65
CA SER A 80 5.73 -31.29 17.81
C SER A 80 6.32 -31.44 16.40
N SER A 81 7.17 -30.50 15.97
CA SER A 81 8.01 -30.66 14.79
C SER A 81 9.32 -31.35 15.17
N THR A 82 9.29 -32.65 15.41
CA THR A 82 10.52 -33.45 15.32
C THR A 82 10.90 -33.54 13.83
N PRO A 83 12.04 -32.98 13.38
CA PRO A 83 12.53 -33.24 12.05
C PRO A 83 13.09 -34.66 12.05
N SER A 84 12.29 -35.63 11.62
CA SER A 84 12.84 -36.87 11.08
C SER A 84 13.64 -36.51 9.83
N GLY A 85 14.94 -36.25 9.99
CA GLY A 85 15.86 -36.01 8.88
C GLY A 85 16.89 -34.91 9.14
N SER A 86 17.72 -35.08 10.17
CA SER A 86 19.05 -34.45 10.18
C SER A 86 19.81 -34.96 8.94
N SER A 87 20.05 -34.07 7.98
CA SER A 87 21.06 -34.27 6.94
C SER A 87 21.71 -32.92 6.64
N ASN A 88 22.99 -32.86 6.99
CA ASN A 88 23.90 -31.74 6.94
C ASN A 88 23.75 -30.81 5.73
N ALA A 89 23.81 -29.51 5.99
CA ALA A 89 24.18 -28.51 4.98
C ALA A 89 25.69 -28.59 4.72
N HIS A 90 26.06 -28.95 3.49
CA HIS A 90 27.10 -28.34 2.63
C HIS A 90 27.62 -29.38 1.63
N GLU A 91 27.03 -29.44 0.44
CA GLU A 91 27.78 -29.90 -0.72
C GLU A 91 27.40 -29.11 -1.96
N VAL A 92 28.43 -28.55 -2.59
CA VAL A 92 28.39 -27.73 -3.80
C VAL A 92 27.96 -28.61 -4.98
N PRO A 93 27.00 -28.20 -5.83
CA PRO A 93 26.69 -28.97 -7.04
C PRO A 93 27.88 -28.94 -8.02
N ARG A 94 28.67 -30.02 -8.06
CA ARG A 94 29.49 -30.36 -9.23
C ARG A 94 28.61 -31.09 -10.24
N LEU A 95 28.54 -30.56 -11.45
CA LEU A 95 27.92 -31.24 -12.59
C LEU A 95 28.59 -32.61 -12.85
N PRO A 96 27.84 -33.68 -13.14
CA PRO A 96 28.39 -34.90 -13.72
C PRO A 96 28.46 -34.82 -15.27
N PRO A 97 29.37 -35.57 -15.90
CA PRO A 97 29.58 -35.61 -17.35
C PRO A 97 28.48 -36.39 -18.10
N PRO A 98 28.32 -36.20 -19.42
CA PRO A 98 27.32 -36.90 -20.20
C PRO A 98 27.85 -38.26 -20.68
N GLY A 99 27.05 -39.32 -20.53
CA GLY A 99 27.29 -40.58 -21.24
C GLY A 99 26.63 -41.82 -20.65
N GLN A 100 25.61 -42.33 -21.37
CA GLN A 100 25.20 -43.74 -21.58
C GLN A 100 24.84 -44.58 -20.32
N HIS A 101 23.82 -45.45 -20.28
CA HIS A 101 23.29 -46.39 -21.26
C HIS A 101 21.97 -46.98 -20.73
N ASN A 102 21.14 -47.48 -21.65
CA ASN A 102 19.82 -48.12 -21.50
C ASN A 102 19.71 -49.24 -20.44
N ASN A 103 18.51 -49.45 -19.87
CA ASN A 103 17.60 -50.57 -20.22
C ASN A 103 16.36 -50.67 -19.30
N ASP A 104 15.27 -51.08 -19.94
CA ASP A 104 13.97 -51.54 -19.41
C ASP A 104 14.02 -52.37 -18.13
N TYR A 105 13.12 -52.05 -17.19
CA TYR A 105 12.42 -53.04 -16.37
C TYR A 105 10.99 -52.55 -16.06
N GLU A 106 10.03 -53.45 -16.28
CA GLU A 106 8.58 -53.31 -16.12
C GLU A 106 8.18 -52.66 -14.79
N HIS A 107 7.40 -51.59 -14.87
CA HIS A 107 6.76 -50.97 -13.72
C HIS A 107 5.42 -51.68 -13.47
N GLU A 108 5.42 -52.62 -12.52
CA GLU A 108 4.21 -53.25 -11.99
C GLU A 108 3.29 -52.18 -11.39
N TYR A 109 2.08 -52.07 -11.91
CA TYR A 109 1.07 -51.09 -11.50
C TYR A 109 0.32 -51.62 -10.27
N HIS A 110 0.89 -51.39 -9.08
CA HIS A 110 0.10 -51.47 -7.85
C HIS A 110 -0.66 -50.15 -7.67
N PRO A 111 -2.01 -50.14 -7.62
CA PRO A 111 -2.74 -48.95 -7.23
C PRO A 111 -2.35 -48.61 -5.78
N PRO A 112 -1.93 -47.36 -5.47
CA PRO A 112 -1.65 -46.96 -4.11
C PRO A 112 -2.92 -47.14 -3.27
N PRO A 113 -2.85 -47.72 -2.07
CA PRO A 113 -4.00 -47.82 -1.19
C PRO A 113 -4.49 -46.40 -0.92
N SER A 114 -5.78 -46.20 -1.12
CA SER A 114 -6.55 -45.03 -0.71
C SER A 114 -6.02 -44.48 0.61
N SER A 115 -5.31 -43.36 0.52
CA SER A 115 -4.69 -42.68 1.66
C SER A 115 -5.76 -42.42 2.72
N PRO A 116 -5.73 -43.08 3.89
CA PRO A 116 -6.59 -42.76 5.00
C PRO A 116 -5.96 -41.58 5.72
N HIS A 117 -6.72 -40.49 5.81
CA HIS A 117 -6.44 -39.33 6.64
C HIS A 117 -5.23 -38.49 6.21
N SER A 118 -5.50 -37.36 5.57
CA SER A 118 -4.74 -36.15 5.90
C SER A 118 -4.64 -36.10 7.42
N PRO A 119 -3.43 -36.07 8.01
CA PRO A 119 -3.32 -35.86 9.44
C PRO A 119 -3.88 -34.46 9.65
N SER A 120 -5.14 -34.40 10.09
CA SER A 120 -5.66 -33.27 10.82
C SER A 120 -4.63 -32.99 11.90
N SER A 121 -3.85 -31.94 11.65
CA SER A 121 -2.85 -31.33 12.51
C SER A 121 -3.50 -31.09 13.87
N VAL A 122 -3.44 -32.12 14.74
CA VAL A 122 -3.94 -32.08 16.11
C VAL A 122 -3.13 -31.00 16.83
N GLY A 123 -3.68 -29.78 16.89
CA GLY A 123 -3.08 -28.63 17.56
C GLY A 123 -3.04 -27.31 16.78
N GLU A 124 -3.39 -27.27 15.48
CA GLU A 124 -3.46 -26.01 14.75
C GLU A 124 -4.68 -25.20 15.18
N THR A 125 -4.46 -24.13 15.94
CA THR A 125 -5.52 -23.19 16.33
C THR A 125 -5.48 -21.98 15.40
N PRO A 126 -6.57 -21.65 14.68
CA PRO A 126 -6.62 -20.44 13.89
C PRO A 126 -6.58 -19.22 14.83
N ALA A 127 -5.68 -18.30 14.55
CA ALA A 127 -5.55 -17.06 15.31
C ALA A 127 -5.40 -15.86 14.38
N TRP A 128 -5.52 -14.67 14.95
CA TRP A 128 -5.37 -13.40 14.25
C TRP A 128 -4.10 -12.71 14.71
N GLU A 129 -3.35 -12.15 13.77
CA GLU A 129 -2.24 -11.25 14.05
C GLU A 129 -2.42 -9.92 13.31
N SER A 130 -1.74 -8.89 13.82
CA SER A 130 -1.64 -7.62 13.12
C SER A 130 -0.78 -7.77 11.87
N CYS A 131 -1.19 -7.11 10.81
CA CYS A 131 -0.44 -7.08 9.56
C CYS A 131 -0.14 -5.64 9.14
N GLY A 132 0.68 -5.52 8.10
CA GLY A 132 1.11 -4.22 7.58
C GLY A 132 -0.04 -3.41 6.96
N ARG A 133 0.33 -2.27 6.38
CA ARG A 133 -0.63 -1.46 5.63
C ARG A 133 -0.98 -2.11 4.30
N ILE A 134 -2.23 -1.95 3.88
CA ILE A 134 -2.75 -2.52 2.64
C ILE A 134 -2.40 -1.57 1.49
N VAL A 135 -1.39 -1.96 0.69
CA VAL A 135 -0.80 -1.12 -0.37
C VAL A 135 -1.83 -0.69 -1.44
N SER A 136 -2.84 -1.50 -1.73
CA SER A 136 -3.88 -1.13 -2.70
C SER A 136 -4.73 0.05 -2.22
N GLN A 137 -5.00 0.11 -0.92
CA GLN A 137 -5.78 1.20 -0.31
C GLN A 137 -4.94 2.47 -0.24
N GLU A 138 -3.70 2.40 0.25
CA GLU A 138 -2.82 3.57 0.32
C GLU A 138 -2.52 4.17 -1.06
N ARG A 139 -2.44 3.33 -2.11
CA ARG A 139 -2.27 3.82 -3.49
C ARG A 139 -3.44 4.66 -3.95
N ALA A 140 -4.67 4.29 -3.60
CA ALA A 140 -5.86 5.06 -3.97
C ALA A 140 -5.81 6.44 -3.31
N ASP A 141 -5.54 6.49 -2.00
CA ASP A 141 -5.43 7.72 -1.23
C ASP A 141 -4.29 8.62 -1.76
N PHE A 142 -3.16 8.02 -2.14
CA PHE A 142 -2.05 8.74 -2.76
C PHE A 142 -2.45 9.37 -4.10
N TYR A 143 -3.17 8.66 -4.97
CA TYR A 143 -3.61 9.21 -6.24
C TYR A 143 -4.65 10.32 -6.07
N GLU A 144 -5.52 10.25 -5.08
CA GLU A 144 -6.44 11.33 -4.74
C GLU A 144 -5.68 12.61 -4.38
N PHE A 145 -4.66 12.49 -3.52
CA PHE A 145 -3.80 13.61 -3.17
C PHE A 145 -3.08 14.20 -4.38
N ILE A 146 -2.49 13.36 -5.24
CA ILE A 146 -1.81 13.83 -6.45
C ILE A 146 -2.79 14.50 -7.42
N ALA A 147 -3.97 13.92 -7.64
CA ALA A 147 -4.98 14.49 -8.51
C ALA A 147 -5.43 15.89 -8.03
N CYS A 148 -5.64 16.07 -6.72
CA CYS A 148 -5.97 17.37 -6.15
C CYS A 148 -4.88 18.41 -6.41
N ASN A 149 -3.60 18.07 -6.20
CA ASN A 149 -2.49 18.98 -6.46
C ASN A 149 -2.35 19.34 -7.95
N VAL A 150 -2.55 18.37 -8.84
CA VAL A 150 -2.52 18.61 -10.30
C VAL A 150 -3.66 19.55 -10.72
N LEU A 151 -4.86 19.40 -10.17
CA LEU A 151 -5.97 20.32 -10.44
C LEU A 151 -5.63 21.76 -10.00
N PHE A 152 -4.98 21.95 -8.85
CA PHE A 152 -4.52 23.27 -8.43
C PHE A 152 -3.44 23.84 -9.33
N ALA A 153 -2.47 23.02 -9.75
CA ALA A 153 -1.43 23.44 -10.69
C ALA A 153 -2.05 23.91 -12.03
N ILE A 154 -3.02 23.16 -12.57
CA ILE A 154 -3.74 23.53 -13.79
C ILE A 154 -4.51 24.85 -13.58
N GLY A 155 -5.22 25.00 -12.46
CA GLY A 155 -5.94 26.23 -12.13
C GLY A 155 -4.99 27.45 -12.08
N ALA A 156 -3.84 27.32 -11.43
CA ALA A 156 -2.82 28.36 -11.35
C ALA A 156 -2.27 28.73 -12.74
N ILE A 157 -1.94 27.73 -13.56
CA ILE A 157 -1.44 27.94 -14.93
C ILE A 157 -2.48 28.66 -15.79
N LEU A 158 -3.75 28.26 -15.71
CA LEU A 158 -4.84 28.91 -16.46
C LEU A 158 -5.00 30.39 -16.07
N VAL A 159 -4.94 30.70 -14.77
CA VAL A 159 -5.01 32.09 -14.28
C VAL A 159 -3.83 32.91 -14.83
N VAL A 160 -2.61 32.38 -14.76
CA VAL A 160 -1.41 33.04 -15.30
C VAL A 160 -1.52 33.21 -16.82
N TYR A 161 -1.98 32.20 -17.54
CA TYR A 161 -2.18 32.24 -18.99
C TYR A 161 -3.18 33.33 -19.41
N VAL A 162 -4.35 33.37 -18.77
CA VAL A 162 -5.38 34.40 -19.03
C VAL A 162 -4.85 35.79 -18.71
N ARG A 163 -4.12 35.95 -17.59
CA ARG A 163 -3.51 37.22 -17.20
C ARG A 163 -2.46 37.67 -18.22
N SER A 164 -1.59 36.77 -18.64
CA SER A 164 -0.56 37.02 -19.66
C SER A 164 -1.21 37.49 -20.97
N ARG A 165 -2.18 36.74 -21.50
CA ARG A 165 -2.90 37.10 -22.73
C ARG A 165 -3.55 38.47 -22.65
N ARG A 166 -4.12 38.81 -21.49
CA ARG A 166 -4.73 40.12 -21.25
C ARG A 166 -3.70 41.25 -21.24
N GLN A 167 -2.52 41.03 -20.63
CA GLN A 167 -1.43 42.01 -20.66
C GLN A 167 -0.90 42.23 -22.08
N HIS A 168 -0.72 41.17 -22.86
CA HIS A 168 -0.33 41.28 -24.27
C HIS A 168 -1.34 42.11 -25.10
N ALA A 169 -2.64 41.89 -24.89
CA ALA A 169 -3.69 42.67 -25.58
C ALA A 169 -3.67 44.16 -25.19
N LEU A 170 -3.36 44.50 -23.94
CA LEU A 170 -3.25 45.89 -23.49
C LEU A 170 -2.00 46.57 -24.07
N HIS A 171 -0.85 45.88 -24.08
CA HIS A 171 0.38 46.41 -24.69
C HIS A 171 0.20 46.64 -26.19
N ALA A 172 -0.48 45.73 -26.90
CA ALA A 172 -0.82 45.90 -28.31
C ALA A 172 -1.70 47.14 -28.55
N ARG A 173 -2.69 47.39 -27.67
CA ARG A 173 -3.53 48.60 -27.74
C ARG A 173 -2.74 49.89 -27.50
N GLN A 174 -1.81 49.88 -26.56
CA GLN A 174 -0.96 51.06 -26.28
C GLN A 174 -0.01 51.38 -27.44
N LEU A 175 0.55 50.35 -28.10
CA LEU A 175 1.39 50.53 -29.29
C LEU A 175 0.57 51.08 -30.48
N ALA A 176 -0.62 50.51 -30.73
CA ALA A 176 -1.50 50.98 -31.79
C ALA A 176 -1.98 52.43 -31.58
N ALA A 177 -2.26 52.83 -30.33
CA ALA A 177 -2.63 54.19 -29.98
C ALA A 177 -1.52 55.21 -30.27
N ARG A 178 -0.25 54.81 -30.15
CA ARG A 178 0.91 55.68 -30.47
C ARG A 178 1.18 55.79 -31.97
N ILE A 179 0.98 54.72 -32.73
CA ILE A 179 1.21 54.71 -34.20
C ILE A 179 0.05 55.38 -34.96
N GLY A 180 -1.18 55.25 -34.48
CA GLY A 180 -2.37 55.82 -35.13
C GLY A 180 -2.52 57.35 -35.06
N LEU A 181 -1.66 58.05 -34.30
CA LEU A 181 -1.69 59.51 -34.15
C LEU A 181 -0.77 60.27 -35.14
N ILE A 182 0.04 59.59 -35.95
CA ILE A 182 0.95 60.21 -36.96
C ILE A 182 0.30 60.20 -38.36
N ARG A 183 -0.90 60.77 -38.48
CA ARG A 183 -1.51 61.06 -39.80
C ARG A 183 -2.06 62.48 -39.83
N ARG A 184 -1.15 63.45 -39.82
CA ARG A 184 -1.31 64.80 -40.36
C ARG A 184 0.04 65.29 -40.86
#